data_AF-A0A1M6A4T9-F1
#
_entry.id   AF-A0A1M6A4T9-F1
#
_cell.length_a   1.000
_cell.length_b   1.000
_cell.length_c   1.000
_cell.angle_alpha   90.00
_cell.angle_beta   90.00
_cell.angle_gamma   90.00
#
_symmetry.space_group_name_H-M   'P 1'
#
loop_
_entity.id
_entity.type
_entity.pdbx_description
1 polymer ?
#
loop_
_entity_poly.entity_id
_entity_poly.type
_entity_poly.pdbx_seq_one_letter_code
_entity_poly.pdbx_strand_id
1 'polypeptide(L)'
;MVVSVNSEPHKNEFNALLNSTIIELNAHAKKSPKKIEQLKGNKLEPYVGDVMTELAVGTAFENSIEVIGGQKFPDIIANKFYGIEVKTTTQNHWKTTGNSLLESTRVEDVERIFMLFGKLGKPIEFKCRAYEECLSEVVVTHSPRYLIDMNLEKGKTIFDKIKTPYDTLRQKKNPIKPITDYYKSKLKPGQDLWWIQDTEQASNLVINIWNNLNQKEKQEIKNRAMVYFPEVFSNRGDKFARLAIWLVTKESVVCPNIRDLFTAGGKDDYLIKNKTYKNIPRIYIKLFENIDSVLEVLINTSSIELTEYWNEKTSEKKKIMDWIELVSMNSKTVSGAKHLNLKQMLNEIIF
;
A
#
# COMPACT_ATOMS: atom_id res chain seq x y z
N MET A 1 -35.98 -12.09 26.02
CA MET A 1 -35.67 -12.91 24.83
C MET A 1 -36.68 -12.53 23.78
N VAL A 2 -36.31 -11.62 22.87
CA VAL A 2 -37.14 -11.28 21.71
C VAL A 2 -36.44 -11.94 20.53
N VAL A 3 -36.96 -13.10 20.15
CA VAL A 3 -36.58 -13.75 18.90
C VAL A 3 -37.25 -12.92 17.80
N SER A 4 -36.46 -12.10 17.10
CA SER A 4 -36.93 -11.44 15.88
C SER A 4 -37.04 -12.51 14.79
N VAL A 5 -38.25 -13.05 14.64
CA VAL A 5 -38.64 -13.93 13.55
C VAL A 5 -39.02 -13.04 12.37
N ASN A 6 -38.02 -12.43 11.72
CA ASN A 6 -38.15 -11.96 10.35
C ASN A 6 -36.86 -12.30 9.62
N SER A 7 -36.90 -13.41 8.88
CA SER A 7 -35.96 -13.70 7.82
C SER A 7 -35.96 -12.51 6.86
N GLU A 8 -34.84 -11.77 6.83
CA GLU A 8 -34.52 -10.60 6.00
C GLU A 8 -35.47 -10.40 4.80
N PRO A 9 -36.34 -9.37 4.80
CA PRO A 9 -37.31 -9.17 3.73
C PRO A 9 -36.60 -9.10 2.38
N HIS A 10 -37.02 -9.93 1.43
CA HIS A 10 -36.59 -9.95 0.03
C HIS A 10 -35.11 -10.27 -0.25
N LYS A 11 -34.36 -10.92 0.66
CA LYS A 11 -32.93 -11.27 0.43
C LYS A 11 -32.69 -12.00 -0.90
N ASN A 12 -33.54 -12.98 -1.21
CA ASN A 12 -33.41 -13.78 -2.44
C ASN A 12 -33.68 -12.93 -3.69
N GLU A 13 -34.68 -12.05 -3.63
CA GLU A 13 -35.00 -11.13 -4.73
C GLU A 13 -33.89 -10.10 -4.92
N PHE A 14 -33.30 -9.59 -3.84
CA PHE A 14 -32.17 -8.66 -3.94
C PHE A 14 -30.93 -9.34 -4.54
N ASN A 15 -30.63 -10.56 -4.11
CA ASN A 15 -29.55 -11.36 -4.71
C ASN A 15 -29.81 -11.62 -6.21
N ALA A 16 -31.07 -11.84 -6.60
CA ALA A 16 -31.44 -11.97 -8.01
C ALA A 16 -31.18 -10.66 -8.77
N LEU A 17 -31.57 -9.50 -8.21
CA LEU A 17 -31.29 -8.19 -8.80
C LEU A 17 -29.78 -7.94 -8.95
N LEU A 18 -28.97 -8.24 -7.93
CA LEU A 18 -27.51 -8.13 -7.98
C LEU A 18 -26.90 -9.03 -9.05
N ASN A 19 -27.35 -10.28 -9.15
CA ASN A 19 -26.87 -11.22 -10.16
C ASN A 19 -27.20 -10.73 -11.58
N SER A 20 -28.44 -10.30 -11.82
CA SER A 20 -28.86 -9.71 -13.09
C SER A 20 -28.02 -8.47 -13.43
N THR A 21 -27.76 -7.62 -12.45
CA THR A 21 -26.92 -6.41 -12.61
C THR A 21 -25.50 -6.79 -13.04
N ILE A 22 -24.87 -7.79 -12.40
CA ILE A 22 -23.52 -8.24 -12.76
C ILE A 22 -23.48 -8.88 -14.15
N ILE A 23 -24.50 -9.65 -14.51
CA ILE A 23 -24.61 -10.23 -15.85
C ILE A 23 -24.67 -9.11 -16.90
N GLU A 24 -25.53 -8.11 -16.69
CA GLU A 24 -25.72 -7.00 -17.63
C GLU A 24 -24.46 -6.12 -17.74
N LEU A 25 -23.82 -5.77 -16.61
CA LEU A 25 -22.57 -5.00 -16.60
C LEU A 25 -21.43 -5.74 -17.34
N ASN A 26 -21.32 -7.05 -17.17
CA ASN A 26 -20.34 -7.86 -17.91
C ASN A 26 -20.70 -7.99 -19.40
N ALA A 27 -22.00 -7.99 -19.76
CA ALA A 27 -22.43 -7.93 -21.16
C ALA A 27 -22.06 -6.57 -21.79
N HIS A 28 -22.28 -5.47 -21.09
CA HIS A 28 -21.86 -4.12 -21.49
C HIS A 28 -20.34 -4.02 -21.64
N ALA A 29 -19.56 -4.62 -20.73
CA ALA A 29 -18.10 -4.67 -20.81
C ALA A 29 -17.60 -5.34 -22.10
N LYS A 30 -18.27 -6.42 -22.53
CA LYS A 30 -17.94 -7.13 -23.77
C LYS A 30 -18.38 -6.37 -25.01
N LYS A 31 -19.60 -5.79 -24.99
CA LYS A 31 -20.19 -5.09 -26.13
C LYS A 31 -19.54 -3.72 -26.40
N SER A 32 -19.13 -3.01 -25.34
CA SER A 32 -18.64 -1.63 -25.45
C SER A 32 -17.50 -1.34 -24.45
N PRO A 33 -16.36 -2.07 -24.55
CA PRO A 33 -15.27 -1.98 -23.57
C PRO A 33 -14.70 -0.56 -23.43
N LYS A 34 -14.59 0.20 -24.54
CA LYS A 34 -14.09 1.58 -24.51
C LYS A 34 -14.97 2.53 -23.69
N LYS A 35 -16.30 2.32 -23.69
CA LYS A 35 -17.23 3.13 -22.89
C LYS A 35 -17.07 2.81 -21.41
N ILE A 36 -16.99 1.53 -21.08
CA ILE A 36 -16.86 1.06 -19.69
C ILE A 36 -15.51 1.44 -19.08
N GLU A 37 -14.43 1.40 -19.87
CA GLU A 37 -13.09 1.82 -19.43
C GLU A 37 -13.04 3.28 -18.95
N GLN A 38 -13.95 4.13 -19.44
CA GLN A 38 -14.05 5.55 -19.05
C GLN A 38 -14.80 5.77 -17.72
N LEU A 39 -15.46 4.74 -17.18
CA LEU A 39 -16.21 4.78 -15.91
C LEU A 39 -15.28 4.64 -14.69
N LYS A 40 -14.20 5.43 -14.64
CA LYS A 40 -13.24 5.44 -13.52
C LYS A 40 -13.73 6.35 -12.39
N GLY A 41 -13.32 6.04 -11.16
CA GLY A 41 -13.68 6.84 -9.99
C GLY A 41 -15.19 6.86 -9.76
N ASN A 42 -15.74 8.03 -9.46
CA ASN A 42 -17.15 8.23 -9.14
C ASN A 42 -18.12 8.10 -10.33
N LYS A 43 -17.61 7.84 -11.54
CA LYS A 43 -18.46 7.69 -12.74
C LYS A 43 -19.14 6.34 -12.83
N LEU A 44 -18.64 5.31 -12.14
CA LEU A 44 -19.25 3.99 -12.16
C LEU A 44 -20.53 3.93 -11.32
N GLU A 45 -20.57 4.64 -10.19
CA GLU A 45 -21.71 4.68 -9.26
C GLU A 45 -23.05 5.00 -9.97
N PRO A 46 -23.20 6.13 -10.70
CA PRO A 46 -24.46 6.42 -11.39
C PRO A 46 -24.77 5.41 -12.48
N TYR A 47 -23.76 4.92 -13.20
CA TYR A 47 -23.96 3.92 -14.25
C TYR A 47 -24.50 2.59 -13.70
N VAL A 48 -24.01 2.15 -12.55
CA VAL A 48 -24.54 0.98 -11.84
C VAL A 48 -25.96 1.25 -11.36
N GLY A 49 -26.21 2.43 -10.78
CA GLY A 49 -27.54 2.84 -10.33
C GLY A 49 -28.59 2.81 -11.45
N ASP A 50 -28.25 3.33 -12.64
CA ASP A 50 -29.13 3.31 -13.81
C ASP A 50 -29.48 1.87 -14.23
N VAL A 51 -28.47 1.00 -14.37
CA VAL A 51 -28.67 -0.42 -14.72
C VAL A 51 -29.53 -1.12 -13.67
N MET A 52 -29.28 -0.89 -12.38
CA MET A 52 -30.09 -1.46 -11.30
C MET A 52 -31.52 -0.96 -11.34
N THR A 53 -31.74 0.32 -11.64
CA THR A 53 -33.09 0.92 -11.74
C THR A 53 -33.89 0.30 -12.87
N GLU A 54 -33.27 0.11 -14.04
CA GLU A 54 -33.90 -0.56 -15.19
C GLU A 54 -34.27 -2.01 -14.86
N LEU A 55 -33.37 -2.75 -14.19
CA LEU A 55 -33.59 -4.15 -13.81
C LEU A 55 -34.54 -4.33 -12.64
N ALA A 56 -34.76 -3.29 -11.83
CA ALA A 56 -35.64 -3.33 -10.68
C ALA A 56 -37.13 -3.18 -11.04
N VAL A 57 -37.46 -2.76 -12.27
CA VAL A 57 -38.85 -2.60 -12.73
C VAL A 57 -39.61 -3.93 -12.62
N GLY A 58 -40.77 -3.90 -11.98
CA GLY A 58 -41.60 -5.08 -11.72
C GLY A 58 -41.13 -5.94 -10.54
N THR A 59 -40.15 -5.48 -9.76
CA THR A 59 -39.66 -6.15 -8.54
C THR A 59 -40.01 -5.34 -7.28
N ALA A 60 -39.79 -5.92 -6.09
CA ALA A 60 -39.93 -5.19 -4.83
C ALA A 60 -38.96 -4.00 -4.67
N PHE A 61 -37.99 -3.84 -5.58
CA PHE A 61 -37.00 -2.76 -5.56
C PHE A 61 -37.32 -1.64 -6.56
N GLU A 62 -38.41 -1.73 -7.32
CA GLU A 62 -38.83 -0.69 -8.25
C GLU A 62 -38.96 0.66 -7.55
N ASN A 63 -38.44 1.74 -8.18
CA ASN A 63 -38.43 3.10 -7.63
C ASN A 63 -37.74 3.26 -6.26
N SER A 64 -36.91 2.30 -5.86
CA SER A 64 -36.23 2.31 -4.55
C SER A 64 -34.70 2.43 -4.63
N ILE A 65 -34.14 2.47 -5.85
CA ILE A 65 -32.69 2.57 -6.09
C ILE A 65 -32.27 4.03 -6.01
N GLU A 66 -31.43 4.35 -5.03
CA GLU A 66 -30.94 5.69 -4.77
C GLU A 66 -29.40 5.71 -4.84
N VAL A 67 -28.84 6.42 -5.82
CA VAL A 67 -27.40 6.72 -5.87
C VAL A 67 -27.15 7.92 -4.98
N ILE A 68 -26.55 7.67 -3.83
CA ILE A 68 -26.30 8.73 -2.85
C ILE A 68 -24.95 9.39 -3.14
N GLY A 69 -23.95 8.57 -3.47
CA GLY A 69 -22.59 9.02 -3.75
C GLY A 69 -22.00 9.95 -2.69
N GLY A 70 -20.90 10.60 -3.03
CA GLY A 70 -20.18 11.47 -2.09
C GLY A 70 -19.51 10.68 -0.98
N GLN A 71 -19.05 11.33 0.09
CA GLN A 71 -18.28 10.66 1.16
C GLN A 71 -19.13 9.73 2.05
N LYS A 72 -20.31 9.26 1.60
CA LYS A 72 -21.21 8.38 2.35
C LYS A 72 -20.92 6.90 2.08
N PHE A 73 -21.36 6.04 2.99
CA PHE A 73 -21.22 4.58 2.89
C PHE A 73 -22.57 3.92 3.14
N PRO A 74 -23.12 3.10 2.24
CA PRO A 74 -22.65 2.73 0.89
C PRO A 74 -22.92 3.82 -0.17
N ASP A 75 -22.42 3.61 -1.40
CA ASP A 75 -22.63 4.51 -2.54
C ASP A 75 -24.06 4.49 -3.10
N ILE A 76 -24.71 3.31 -3.09
CA ILE A 76 -26.08 3.09 -3.59
C ILE A 76 -26.91 2.40 -2.51
N ILE A 77 -28.17 2.81 -2.36
CA ILE A 77 -29.15 2.20 -1.47
C ILE A 77 -30.31 1.63 -2.28
N ALA A 78 -30.81 0.47 -1.88
CA ALA A 78 -32.01 -0.16 -2.42
C ALA A 78 -32.99 -0.49 -1.29
N ASN A 79 -34.23 0.00 -1.42
CA ASN A 79 -35.31 -0.19 -0.45
C ASN A 79 -34.90 0.13 1.01
N LYS A 80 -34.04 1.14 1.20
CA LYS A 80 -33.45 1.63 2.47
C LYS A 80 -32.63 0.62 3.29
N PHE A 81 -32.80 -0.67 3.04
CA PHE A 81 -32.24 -1.77 3.82
C PHE A 81 -30.94 -2.33 3.21
N TYR A 82 -30.85 -2.34 1.88
CA TYR A 82 -29.72 -2.89 1.16
C TYR A 82 -28.81 -1.79 0.62
N GLY A 83 -27.50 -2.06 0.67
CA GLY A 83 -26.45 -1.17 0.27
C GLY A 83 -25.53 -1.79 -0.77
N ILE A 84 -25.04 -0.99 -1.72
CA ILE A 84 -24.02 -1.39 -2.68
C ILE A 84 -22.89 -0.37 -2.63
N GLU A 85 -21.72 -0.84 -2.23
CA GLU A 85 -20.46 -0.10 -2.31
C GLU A 85 -19.78 -0.42 -3.64
N VAL A 86 -19.41 0.61 -4.40
CA VAL A 86 -18.84 0.49 -5.74
C VAL A 86 -17.36 0.84 -5.70
N LYS A 87 -16.51 -0.08 -6.17
CA LYS A 87 -15.07 0.16 -6.32
C LYS A 87 -14.60 -0.18 -7.72
N THR A 88 -13.59 0.56 -8.17
CA THR A 88 -12.93 0.31 -9.46
C THR A 88 -11.43 0.15 -9.31
N THR A 89 -10.83 -0.61 -10.22
CA THR A 89 -9.39 -0.58 -10.46
C THR A 89 -9.11 -0.50 -11.95
N THR A 90 -8.03 0.18 -12.33
CA THR A 90 -7.52 0.17 -13.71
C THR A 90 -6.54 -0.97 -13.98
N GLN A 91 -6.12 -1.67 -12.92
CA GLN A 91 -5.19 -2.80 -12.99
C GLN A 91 -5.94 -4.13 -13.14
N ASN A 92 -5.26 -5.18 -13.58
CA ASN A 92 -5.85 -6.50 -13.72
C ASN A 92 -5.77 -7.30 -12.40
N HIS A 93 -6.43 -6.82 -11.35
CA HIS A 93 -6.51 -7.51 -10.06
C HIS A 93 -7.85 -7.27 -9.36
N TRP A 94 -8.15 -8.06 -8.33
CA TRP A 94 -9.40 -8.01 -7.56
C TRP A 94 -9.25 -7.48 -6.13
N LYS A 95 -8.15 -6.77 -5.88
CA LYS A 95 -7.80 -6.21 -4.57
C LYS A 95 -7.89 -4.69 -4.56
N THR A 96 -8.32 -4.09 -3.46
CA THR A 96 -8.21 -2.64 -3.26
C THR A 96 -8.34 -2.27 -1.79
N THR A 97 -8.01 -1.03 -1.45
CA THR A 97 -8.30 -0.49 -0.13
C THR A 97 -9.78 -0.08 -0.07
N GLY A 98 -10.48 -0.56 0.96
CA GLY A 98 -11.88 -0.24 1.24
C GLY A 98 -12.06 0.94 2.16
N ASN A 99 -13.21 0.98 2.83
CA ASN A 99 -13.60 2.05 3.74
C ASN A 99 -12.91 1.95 5.11
N SER A 100 -13.01 3.04 5.87
CA SER A 100 -12.51 3.14 7.25
C SER A 100 -13.18 2.11 8.15
N LEU A 101 -12.44 1.54 9.10
CA LEU A 101 -12.98 0.64 10.12
C LEU A 101 -14.09 1.26 10.97
N LEU A 102 -14.06 2.59 11.14
CA LEU A 102 -15.00 3.32 11.97
C LEU A 102 -16.35 3.56 11.28
N GLU A 103 -16.42 3.43 9.95
CA GLU A 103 -17.64 3.61 9.16
C GLU A 103 -18.44 4.89 9.52
N SER A 104 -17.76 5.99 9.84
CA SER A 104 -18.38 7.22 10.36
C SER A 104 -19.36 7.90 9.40
N THR A 105 -19.35 7.50 8.13
CA THR A 105 -20.22 8.03 7.07
C THR A 105 -21.31 7.04 6.66
N ARG A 106 -21.53 5.99 7.46
CA ARG A 106 -22.53 4.96 7.22
C ARG A 106 -23.96 5.54 7.26
N VAL A 107 -24.80 5.15 6.30
CA VAL A 107 -26.23 5.44 6.33
C VAL A 107 -26.93 4.51 7.32
N GLU A 108 -27.64 5.09 8.29
CA GLU A 108 -28.15 4.39 9.50
C GLU A 108 -29.07 3.21 9.19
N ASP A 109 -29.97 3.35 8.21
CA ASP A 109 -31.00 2.34 7.91
C ASP A 109 -30.49 1.13 7.11
N VAL A 110 -29.24 1.16 6.62
CA VAL A 110 -28.68 0.10 5.78
C VAL A 110 -28.11 -1.03 6.64
N GLU A 111 -28.74 -2.21 6.56
CA GLU A 111 -28.31 -3.39 7.32
C GLU A 111 -27.38 -4.33 6.56
N ARG A 112 -27.53 -4.44 5.23
CA ARG A 112 -26.76 -5.39 4.41
C ARG A 112 -26.05 -4.65 3.28
N ILE A 113 -24.73 -4.77 3.22
CA ILE A 113 -23.92 -4.09 2.20
C ILE A 113 -23.24 -5.13 1.31
N PHE A 114 -23.24 -4.86 0.01
CA PHE A 114 -22.56 -5.66 -1.00
C PHE A 114 -21.47 -4.81 -1.68
N MET A 115 -20.34 -5.44 -1.99
CA MET A 115 -19.23 -4.85 -2.73
C MET A 115 -19.38 -5.18 -4.21
N LEU A 116 -19.64 -4.18 -5.04
CA LEU A 116 -19.57 -4.27 -6.49
C LEU A 116 -18.20 -3.73 -6.94
N PHE A 117 -17.40 -4.63 -7.51
CA PHE A 117 -16.04 -4.30 -7.95
C PHE A 117 -15.95 -4.36 -9.48
N GLY A 118 -15.68 -3.23 -10.12
CA GLY A 118 -15.33 -3.11 -11.53
C GLY A 118 -13.82 -3.15 -11.77
N LYS A 119 -13.33 -4.24 -12.37
CA LYS A 119 -11.95 -4.34 -12.85
C LYS A 119 -11.90 -3.81 -14.27
N LEU A 120 -11.46 -2.56 -14.44
CA LEU A 120 -11.43 -1.84 -15.72
C LEU A 120 -10.15 -2.07 -16.53
N GLY A 121 -9.18 -2.80 -15.97
CA GLY A 121 -8.06 -3.35 -16.74
C GLY A 121 -8.51 -4.52 -17.60
N LYS A 122 -7.88 -4.74 -18.76
CA LYS A 122 -8.29 -5.81 -19.70
C LYS A 122 -8.03 -7.23 -19.12
N PRO A 123 -8.96 -8.18 -19.23
CA PRO A 123 -10.36 -8.01 -19.68
C PRO A 123 -11.19 -7.27 -18.63
N ILE A 124 -12.07 -6.37 -19.09
CA ILE A 124 -12.98 -5.62 -18.21
C ILE A 124 -14.02 -6.57 -17.65
N GLU A 125 -14.13 -6.63 -16.33
CA GLU A 125 -15.00 -7.57 -15.63
C GLU A 125 -15.58 -6.94 -14.37
N PHE A 126 -16.77 -7.39 -13.98
CA PHE A 126 -17.46 -6.97 -12.76
C PHE A 126 -17.76 -8.18 -11.87
N LYS A 127 -17.61 -8.00 -10.55
CA LYS A 127 -18.01 -8.96 -9.53
C LYS A 127 -18.81 -8.28 -8.44
N CYS A 128 -19.74 -9.02 -7.83
CA CYS A 128 -20.43 -8.62 -6.62
C CYS A 128 -20.25 -9.68 -5.54
N ARG A 129 -20.11 -9.26 -4.28
CA ARG A 129 -20.06 -10.15 -3.11
C ARG A 129 -20.55 -9.41 -1.88
N ALA A 130 -21.04 -10.13 -0.86
CA ALA A 130 -21.32 -9.52 0.44
C ALA A 130 -20.06 -8.82 0.99
N TYR A 131 -20.23 -7.62 1.55
CA TYR A 131 -19.12 -6.76 1.95
C TYR A 131 -18.23 -7.48 2.98
N GLU A 132 -18.83 -8.06 4.01
CA GLU A 132 -18.14 -8.77 5.08
C GLU A 132 -17.32 -9.97 4.62
N GLU A 133 -17.65 -10.58 3.48
CA GLU A 133 -16.98 -11.78 2.98
C GLU A 133 -15.72 -11.47 2.16
N CYS A 134 -15.52 -10.22 1.75
CA CYS A 134 -14.38 -9.81 0.93
C CYS A 134 -13.31 -9.03 1.71
N LEU A 135 -13.44 -8.89 3.03
CA LEU A 135 -12.50 -8.13 3.87
C LEU A 135 -11.41 -9.04 4.42
N SER A 136 -10.24 -9.00 3.79
CA SER A 136 -9.11 -9.89 4.07
C SER A 136 -8.31 -9.50 5.31
N GLU A 137 -7.95 -8.22 5.41
CA GLU A 137 -7.01 -7.66 6.40
C GLU A 137 -7.32 -6.18 6.64
N VAL A 138 -6.56 -5.56 7.54
CA VAL A 138 -6.57 -4.11 7.75
C VAL A 138 -5.24 -3.53 7.28
N VAL A 139 -5.33 -2.49 6.46
CA VAL A 139 -4.20 -1.69 6.00
C VAL A 139 -4.35 -0.26 6.50
N VAL A 140 -3.23 0.43 6.59
CA VAL A 140 -3.17 1.75 7.20
C VAL A 140 -2.55 2.71 6.20
N THR A 141 -3.38 3.60 5.67
CA THR A 141 -2.99 4.56 4.63
C THR A 141 -3.07 6.00 5.13
N HIS A 142 -4.08 6.32 5.95
CA HIS A 142 -4.23 7.54 6.75
C HIS A 142 -5.07 7.25 8.00
N SER A 143 -6.15 6.48 7.83
CA SER A 143 -6.87 5.77 8.88
C SER A 143 -6.84 4.26 8.61
N PRO A 144 -7.07 3.41 9.63
CA PRO A 144 -7.24 1.98 9.43
C PRO A 144 -8.40 1.70 8.46
N ARG A 145 -8.12 0.97 7.38
CA ARG A 145 -9.08 0.61 6.34
C ARG A 145 -9.05 -0.89 6.08
N TYR A 146 -10.18 -1.46 5.71
CA TYR A 146 -10.21 -2.85 5.28
C TYR A 146 -9.50 -3.02 3.93
N LEU A 147 -8.79 -4.13 3.75
CA LEU A 147 -8.28 -4.56 2.45
C LEU A 147 -9.30 -5.50 1.81
N ILE A 148 -9.87 -5.07 0.70
CA ILE A 148 -10.83 -5.83 -0.09
C ILE A 148 -10.09 -6.81 -0.99
N ASP A 149 -10.53 -8.05 -1.03
CA ASP A 149 -10.14 -9.08 -1.99
C ASP A 149 -11.37 -9.87 -2.45
N MET A 150 -11.80 -9.68 -3.70
CA MET A 150 -12.99 -10.36 -4.22
C MET A 150 -12.78 -11.87 -4.40
N ASN A 151 -11.53 -12.34 -4.42
CA ASN A 151 -11.18 -13.75 -4.54
C ASN A 151 -10.86 -14.40 -3.18
N LEU A 152 -11.18 -13.73 -2.07
CA LEU A 152 -10.88 -14.23 -0.73
C LEU A 152 -11.57 -15.56 -0.45
N GLU A 153 -10.79 -16.57 -0.05
CA GLU A 153 -11.31 -17.87 0.34
C GLU A 153 -12.16 -17.78 1.61
N LYS A 154 -13.14 -18.68 1.74
CA LYS A 154 -13.96 -18.79 2.95
C LYS A 154 -13.09 -19.08 4.18
N GLY A 155 -13.34 -18.40 5.30
CA GLY A 155 -12.56 -18.58 6.53
C GLY A 155 -11.28 -17.75 6.59
N LYS A 156 -11.00 -16.91 5.59
CA LYS A 156 -9.80 -16.05 5.52
C LYS A 156 -10.08 -14.57 5.78
N THR A 157 -11.32 -14.22 6.14
CA THR A 157 -11.67 -12.82 6.45
C THR A 157 -10.97 -12.36 7.72
N ILE A 158 -10.85 -11.05 7.90
CA ILE A 158 -10.40 -10.49 9.17
C ILE A 158 -11.33 -10.90 10.32
N PHE A 159 -12.63 -11.05 10.07
CA PHE A 159 -13.63 -11.47 11.05
C PHE A 159 -13.42 -12.91 11.51
N ASP A 160 -13.05 -13.81 10.60
CA ASP A 160 -12.67 -15.20 10.92
C ASP A 160 -11.40 -15.22 11.77
N LYS A 161 -10.39 -14.41 11.39
CA LYS A 161 -9.11 -14.28 12.08
C LYS A 161 -9.28 -13.81 13.54
N ILE A 162 -10.12 -12.81 13.77
CA ILE A 162 -10.40 -12.26 15.10
C ILE A 162 -11.55 -12.96 15.84
N LYS A 163 -12.19 -13.95 15.20
CA LYS A 163 -13.37 -14.68 15.71
C LYS A 163 -14.50 -13.76 16.17
N THR A 164 -14.74 -12.66 15.45
CA THR A 164 -15.83 -11.72 15.74
C THR A 164 -16.55 -11.39 14.43
N PRO A 165 -17.86 -11.70 14.30
CA PRO A 165 -18.64 -11.37 13.10
C PRO A 165 -18.65 -9.86 12.82
N TYR A 166 -18.77 -9.48 11.55
CA TYR A 166 -18.77 -8.08 11.10
C TYR A 166 -19.84 -7.23 11.81
N ASP A 167 -21.10 -7.68 11.83
CA ASP A 167 -22.20 -6.96 12.47
C ASP A 167 -21.97 -6.75 13.97
N THR A 168 -21.39 -7.75 14.65
CA THR A 168 -21.01 -7.63 16.05
C THR A 168 -19.86 -6.64 16.23
N LEU A 169 -18.88 -6.63 15.32
CA LEU A 169 -17.71 -5.76 15.41
C LEU A 169 -18.10 -4.29 15.23
N ARG A 170 -18.88 -3.96 14.20
CA ARG A 170 -19.25 -2.58 13.87
C ARG A 170 -20.10 -1.90 14.94
N GLN A 171 -20.85 -2.69 15.73
CA GLN A 171 -21.68 -2.18 16.83
C GLN A 171 -20.89 -1.95 18.13
N LYS A 172 -19.60 -2.35 18.20
CA LYS A 172 -18.78 -2.10 19.38
C LYS A 172 -18.43 -0.63 19.48
N LYS A 173 -18.42 -0.10 20.71
CA LYS A 173 -17.91 1.25 21.02
C LYS A 173 -16.49 1.49 20.49
N ASN A 174 -15.66 0.45 20.42
CA ASN A 174 -14.35 0.49 19.79
C ASN A 174 -14.18 -0.76 18.89
N PRO A 175 -14.51 -0.65 17.59
CA PRO A 175 -14.40 -1.77 16.65
C PRO A 175 -12.94 -2.11 16.32
N ILE A 176 -12.00 -1.19 16.61
CA ILE A 176 -10.60 -1.39 16.27
C ILE A 176 -9.89 -2.30 17.27
N LYS A 177 -10.26 -2.24 18.56
CA LYS A 177 -9.60 -3.01 19.64
C LYS A 177 -9.46 -4.51 19.33
N PRO A 178 -10.51 -5.25 18.94
CA PRO A 178 -10.38 -6.69 18.63
C PRO A 178 -9.41 -6.99 17.48
N ILE A 179 -9.36 -6.11 16.49
CA ILE A 179 -8.40 -6.19 15.39
C ILE A 179 -6.98 -5.96 15.91
N THR A 180 -6.78 -4.96 16.76
CA THR A 180 -5.47 -4.67 17.36
C THR A 180 -4.97 -5.84 18.20
N ASP A 181 -5.84 -6.43 19.01
CA ASP A 181 -5.49 -7.52 19.91
C ASP A 181 -5.11 -8.78 19.12
N TYR A 182 -5.79 -9.04 18.00
CA TYR A 182 -5.41 -10.10 17.07
C TYR A 182 -4.01 -9.88 16.50
N TYR A 183 -3.72 -8.70 15.94
CA TYR A 183 -2.39 -8.45 15.38
C TYR A 183 -1.30 -8.46 16.46
N LYS A 184 -1.57 -7.92 17.66
CA LYS A 184 -0.67 -8.02 18.83
C LYS A 184 -0.33 -9.45 19.18
N SER A 185 -1.32 -10.35 19.17
CA SER A 185 -1.11 -11.78 19.47
C SER A 185 -0.19 -12.50 18.46
N LYS A 186 0.02 -11.91 17.28
CA LYS A 186 0.90 -12.44 16.23
C LYS A 186 2.29 -11.82 16.22
N LEU A 187 2.53 -10.81 17.06
CA LEU A 187 3.83 -10.15 17.13
C LEU A 187 4.88 -11.08 17.72
N LYS A 188 6.06 -11.08 17.11
CA LYS A 188 7.26 -11.73 17.66
C LYS A 188 7.90 -10.81 18.71
N PRO A 189 8.72 -11.34 19.63
CA PRO A 189 9.51 -10.52 20.55
C PRO A 189 10.26 -9.41 19.78
N GLY A 190 10.05 -8.16 20.21
CA GLY A 190 10.61 -6.98 19.56
C GLY A 190 9.81 -6.39 18.39
N GLN A 191 8.64 -6.94 18.04
CA GLN A 191 7.71 -6.26 17.13
C GLN A 191 6.65 -5.49 17.94
N ASP A 192 6.20 -4.35 17.41
CA ASP A 192 5.10 -3.58 18.01
C ASP A 192 4.17 -3.04 16.93
N LEU A 193 2.92 -2.76 17.32
CA LEU A 193 1.97 -2.05 16.47
C LEU A 193 2.26 -0.55 16.58
N TRP A 194 2.67 0.05 15.49
CA TRP A 194 2.83 1.49 15.39
C TRP A 194 1.44 2.09 15.12
N TRP A 195 0.88 2.65 16.18
CA TRP A 195 -0.44 3.27 16.35
C TRP A 195 -1.66 2.48 15.85
N ILE A 196 -2.54 2.20 16.81
CA ILE A 196 -3.98 2.31 16.58
C ILE A 196 -4.45 3.23 17.71
N GLN A 197 -4.46 4.52 17.44
CA GLN A 197 -5.22 5.49 18.22
C GLN A 197 -6.35 6.00 17.33
N ASP A 198 -7.45 6.45 17.93
CA ASP A 198 -8.67 7.00 17.30
C ASP A 198 -8.43 8.27 16.46
N THR A 199 -7.22 8.52 15.97
CA THR A 199 -6.83 9.74 15.26
C THR A 199 -6.22 9.44 13.89
N GLU A 200 -6.69 10.21 12.91
CA GLU A 200 -6.65 10.05 11.45
C GLU A 200 -5.28 10.06 10.76
N GLN A 201 -4.18 9.70 11.44
CA GLN A 201 -2.88 9.65 10.80
C GLN A 201 -2.13 8.38 11.13
N ALA A 202 -2.02 7.52 10.13
CA ALA A 202 -1.36 6.26 10.29
C ALA A 202 -0.87 5.65 8.95
N SER A 203 0.42 5.30 8.90
CA SER A 203 1.09 4.44 7.90
C SER A 203 1.25 3.00 8.45
N ASN A 204 1.52 2.03 7.56
CA ASN A 204 1.81 0.59 7.75
C ASN A 204 1.70 -0.04 9.17
N LEU A 205 0.92 -1.12 9.26
CA LEU A 205 0.39 -1.74 10.48
C LEU A 205 1.41 -2.46 11.40
N VAL A 206 2.62 -2.78 10.92
CA VAL A 206 3.62 -3.52 11.70
C VAL A 206 4.98 -2.87 11.55
N ILE A 207 5.59 -2.43 12.66
CA ILE A 207 6.99 -2.04 12.66
C ILE A 207 7.85 -3.25 12.98
N ASN A 208 8.88 -3.45 12.16
CA ASN A 208 9.89 -4.47 12.36
C ASN A 208 11.16 -3.85 12.96
N ILE A 209 11.93 -4.64 13.71
CA ILE A 209 13.29 -4.24 14.10
C ILE A 209 14.24 -4.75 13.02
N TRP A 210 15.22 -3.92 12.65
CA TRP A 210 16.23 -4.26 11.64
C TRP A 210 16.80 -5.68 11.79
N ASN A 211 17.08 -6.11 13.02
CA ASN A 211 17.67 -7.41 13.31
C ASN A 211 16.79 -8.60 12.86
N ASN A 212 15.46 -8.43 12.84
CA ASN A 212 14.50 -9.46 12.47
C ASN A 212 14.31 -9.61 10.96
N LEU A 213 14.82 -8.67 10.16
CA LEU A 213 14.79 -8.76 8.70
C LEU A 213 15.72 -9.87 8.21
N ASN A 214 15.32 -10.53 7.14
CA ASN A 214 16.17 -11.50 6.48
C ASN A 214 17.33 -10.79 5.73
N GLN A 215 18.36 -11.54 5.34
CA GLN A 215 19.55 -10.93 4.74
C GLN A 215 19.26 -10.24 3.40
N LYS A 216 18.31 -10.77 2.61
CA LYS A 216 17.91 -10.20 1.34
C LYS A 216 17.23 -8.84 1.53
N GLU A 217 16.25 -8.75 2.43
CA GLU A 217 15.56 -7.51 2.80
C GLU A 217 16.55 -6.46 3.33
N LYS A 218 17.47 -6.88 4.21
CA LYS A 218 18.53 -6.00 4.73
C LYS A 218 19.37 -5.42 3.60
N GLN A 219 19.71 -6.24 2.61
CA GLN A 219 20.54 -5.80 1.49
C GLN A 219 19.78 -4.86 0.55
N GLU A 220 18.53 -5.19 0.21
CA GLU A 220 17.65 -4.34 -0.61
C GLU A 220 17.46 -2.95 0.01
N ILE A 221 17.19 -2.89 1.32
CA ILE A 221 17.02 -1.63 2.05
C ILE A 221 18.34 -0.85 2.09
N LYS A 222 19.49 -1.51 2.30
CA LYS A 222 20.80 -0.83 2.26
C LYS A 222 21.10 -0.24 0.89
N ASN A 223 20.82 -0.98 -0.19
CA ASN A 223 21.07 -0.51 -1.55
C ASN A 223 20.18 0.69 -1.88
N ARG A 224 18.90 0.63 -1.54
CA ARG A 224 17.97 1.78 -1.64
C ARG A 224 18.42 2.97 -0.81
N ALA A 225 18.90 2.74 0.41
CA ALA A 225 19.44 3.79 1.27
C ALA A 225 20.65 4.51 0.62
N MET A 226 21.56 3.78 -0.01
CA MET A 226 22.72 4.35 -0.72
C MET A 226 22.32 5.17 -1.95
N VAL A 227 21.20 4.82 -2.59
CA VAL A 227 20.65 5.56 -3.74
C VAL A 227 19.92 6.83 -3.28
N TYR A 228 18.99 6.71 -2.34
CA TYR A 228 18.10 7.82 -1.94
C TYR A 228 18.81 8.85 -1.05
N PHE A 229 19.82 8.45 -0.28
CA PHE A 229 20.47 9.32 0.70
C PHE A 229 21.99 9.40 0.49
N PRO A 230 22.49 10.05 -0.57
CA PRO A 230 23.94 10.18 -0.82
C PRO A 230 24.71 10.81 0.34
N GLU A 231 24.05 11.58 1.22
CA GLU A 231 24.69 12.16 2.39
C GLU A 231 25.24 11.13 3.38
N VAL A 232 24.80 9.86 3.35
CA VAL A 232 25.36 8.78 4.18
C VAL A 232 26.87 8.63 3.98
N PHE A 233 27.37 9.00 2.80
CA PHE A 233 28.77 9.01 2.41
C PHE A 233 29.57 10.24 2.89
N SER A 234 28.94 11.16 3.63
CA SER A 234 29.58 12.33 4.23
C SER A 234 30.16 12.04 5.63
N ASN A 235 30.78 13.05 6.25
CA ASN A 235 31.17 13.03 7.66
C ASN A 235 30.26 13.88 8.57
N ARG A 236 29.08 14.28 8.08
CA ARG A 236 28.14 15.09 8.88
C ARG A 236 27.54 14.25 10.02
N GLY A 237 27.29 14.89 11.16
CA GLY A 237 26.68 14.22 12.32
C GLY A 237 25.23 13.79 12.08
N ASP A 238 24.52 14.49 11.20
CA ASP A 238 23.10 14.29 10.87
C ASP A 238 22.87 13.42 9.63
N LYS A 239 23.92 12.87 9.02
CA LYS A 239 23.85 12.18 7.71
C LYS A 239 22.94 10.96 7.64
N PHE A 240 22.54 10.40 8.78
CA PHE A 240 21.61 9.27 8.87
C PHE A 240 20.20 9.69 9.30
N ALA A 241 19.95 10.98 9.57
CA ALA A 241 18.67 11.45 10.11
C ALA A 241 17.52 11.19 9.14
N ARG A 242 17.66 11.61 7.87
CA ARG A 242 16.64 11.37 6.83
C ARG A 242 16.43 9.88 6.57
N LEU A 243 17.51 9.11 6.56
CA LEU A 243 17.43 7.65 6.43
C LEU A 243 16.67 7.01 7.60
N ALA A 244 16.92 7.44 8.84
CA ALA A 244 16.22 6.91 10.01
C ALA A 244 14.71 7.20 9.95
N ILE A 245 14.32 8.40 9.51
CA ILE A 245 12.92 8.77 9.28
C ILE A 245 12.30 7.92 8.17
N TRP A 246 13.04 7.69 7.08
CA TRP A 246 12.57 6.88 5.95
C TRP A 246 12.40 5.40 6.31
N LEU A 247 13.34 4.82 7.08
CA LEU A 247 13.18 3.47 7.63
C LEU A 247 11.90 3.38 8.47
N VAL A 248 11.69 4.39 9.31
CA VAL A 248 10.44 4.74 10.02
C VAL A 248 9.18 4.58 9.15
N THR A 249 9.08 5.54 8.25
CA THR A 249 7.84 5.97 7.62
C THR A 249 7.53 5.26 6.31
N LYS A 250 8.55 4.72 5.63
CA LYS A 250 8.42 4.04 4.34
C LYS A 250 8.70 2.56 4.43
N GLU A 251 9.72 2.16 5.20
CA GLU A 251 10.08 0.75 5.36
C GLU A 251 9.41 0.09 6.56
N SER A 252 8.83 0.85 7.49
CA SER A 252 8.27 0.33 8.75
C SER A 252 9.31 -0.45 9.55
N VAL A 253 10.56 0.04 9.57
CA VAL A 253 11.71 -0.58 10.21
C VAL A 253 12.35 0.37 11.20
N VAL A 254 12.56 -0.09 12.43
CA VAL A 254 13.38 0.59 13.43
C VAL A 254 14.78 0.00 13.42
N CYS A 255 15.79 0.86 13.25
CA CYS A 255 17.20 0.48 13.30
C CYS A 255 17.95 1.28 14.37
N PRO A 256 18.13 0.75 15.59
CA PRO A 256 18.85 1.45 16.66
C PRO A 256 20.32 1.74 16.31
N ASN A 257 20.96 0.85 15.55
CA ASN A 257 22.40 0.90 15.25
C ASN A 257 22.67 1.30 13.79
N ILE A 258 21.89 2.25 13.25
CA ILE A 258 21.89 2.60 11.83
C ILE A 258 23.28 2.96 11.28
N ARG A 259 24.09 3.68 12.07
CA ARG A 259 25.46 4.07 11.70
C ARG A 259 26.33 2.86 11.38
N ASP A 260 26.29 1.87 12.27
CA ASP A 260 27.19 0.72 12.21
C ASP A 260 26.91 -0.16 10.98
N LEU A 261 25.66 -0.17 10.49
CA LEU A 261 25.30 -0.86 9.25
C LEU A 261 26.17 -0.42 8.07
N PHE A 262 26.49 0.87 8.00
CA PHE A 262 27.26 1.46 6.91
C PHE A 262 28.74 1.56 7.25
N THR A 263 29.10 1.93 8.49
CA THR A 263 30.49 2.30 8.81
C THR A 263 31.28 1.27 9.61
N ALA A 264 30.66 0.23 10.18
CA ALA A 264 31.39 -0.77 10.96
C ALA A 264 32.38 -1.55 10.09
N GLY A 265 33.64 -1.65 10.56
CA GLY A 265 34.73 -2.35 9.89
C GLY A 265 35.95 -1.49 9.52
N GLY A 266 36.01 -0.22 9.95
CA GLY A 266 37.22 0.60 9.84
C GLY A 266 37.57 1.00 8.40
N LYS A 267 38.81 0.74 7.99
CA LYS A 267 39.35 1.03 6.65
C LYS A 267 40.05 -0.21 6.10
N ASP A 268 40.03 -0.37 4.77
CA ASP A 268 40.70 -1.48 4.08
C ASP A 268 41.23 -1.02 2.71
N ASP A 269 42.02 -1.87 2.06
CA ASP A 269 42.47 -1.64 0.69
C ASP A 269 41.46 -2.23 -0.32
N TYR A 270 41.32 -1.63 -1.49
CA TYR A 270 40.41 -2.12 -2.54
C TYR A 270 41.06 -2.04 -3.93
N LEU A 271 40.88 -3.10 -4.73
CA LEU A 271 41.46 -3.22 -6.07
C LEU A 271 40.43 -2.85 -7.14
N ILE A 272 40.75 -1.86 -7.97
CA ILE A 272 39.94 -1.47 -9.14
C ILE A 272 40.83 -1.53 -10.38
N LYS A 273 40.45 -2.33 -11.40
CA LYS A 273 41.13 -2.41 -12.71
C LYS A 273 42.67 -2.43 -12.61
N ASN A 274 43.22 -3.25 -11.70
CA ASN A 274 44.66 -3.43 -11.40
C ASN A 274 45.35 -2.33 -10.57
N LYS A 275 44.62 -1.38 -10.01
CA LYS A 275 45.13 -0.36 -9.08
C LYS A 275 44.59 -0.58 -7.67
N THR A 276 45.48 -0.76 -6.72
CA THR A 276 45.12 -0.87 -5.30
C THR A 276 45.01 0.51 -4.67
N TYR A 277 43.81 0.84 -4.22
CA TYR A 277 43.51 2.04 -3.46
C TYR A 277 43.57 1.71 -1.96
N LYS A 278 44.43 2.43 -1.23
CA LYS A 278 44.68 2.13 0.18
C LYS A 278 43.81 2.91 1.15
N ASN A 279 43.57 2.33 2.33
CA ASN A 279 42.92 2.98 3.48
C ASN A 279 41.53 3.56 3.17
N ILE A 280 40.70 2.82 2.45
CA ILE A 280 39.35 3.24 2.06
C ILE A 280 38.39 3.00 3.23
N PRO A 281 37.61 4.01 3.66
CA PRO A 281 36.55 3.82 4.64
C PRO A 281 35.54 2.74 4.23
N ARG A 282 35.15 1.90 5.19
CA ARG A 282 34.30 0.71 4.96
C ARG A 282 32.98 0.99 4.25
N ILE A 283 32.41 2.18 4.41
CA ILE A 283 31.17 2.57 3.72
C ILE A 283 31.34 2.57 2.20
N TYR A 284 32.50 2.98 1.68
CA TYR A 284 32.76 2.99 0.23
C TYR A 284 33.07 1.59 -0.27
N ILE A 285 33.77 0.77 0.52
CA ILE A 285 34.00 -0.64 0.18
C ILE A 285 32.67 -1.37 0.01
N LYS A 286 31.76 -1.22 0.98
CA LYS A 286 30.40 -1.79 0.89
C LYS A 286 29.63 -1.29 -0.33
N LEU A 287 29.83 -0.03 -0.73
CA LEU A 287 29.24 0.51 -1.94
C LEU A 287 29.82 -0.18 -3.17
N PHE A 288 31.15 -0.29 -3.28
CA PHE A 288 31.81 -0.90 -4.43
C PHE A 288 31.46 -2.38 -4.58
N GLU A 289 31.39 -3.12 -3.48
CA GLU A 289 30.99 -4.54 -3.46
C GLU A 289 29.54 -4.77 -3.91
N ASN A 290 28.66 -3.77 -3.78
CA ASN A 290 27.23 -3.87 -4.11
C ASN A 290 26.82 -2.96 -5.28
N ILE A 291 27.79 -2.48 -6.07
CA ILE A 291 27.55 -1.43 -7.05
C ILE A 291 26.51 -1.83 -8.10
N ASP A 292 26.52 -3.08 -8.56
CA ASP A 292 25.57 -3.56 -9.58
C ASP A 292 24.12 -3.49 -9.07
N SER A 293 23.87 -3.92 -7.84
CA SER A 293 22.54 -3.84 -7.24
C SER A 293 22.14 -2.41 -6.90
N VAL A 294 23.09 -1.54 -6.56
CA VAL A 294 22.83 -0.10 -6.36
C VAL A 294 22.45 0.56 -7.69
N LEU A 295 23.13 0.22 -8.79
CA LEU A 295 22.79 0.70 -10.13
C LEU A 295 21.43 0.18 -10.57
N GLU A 296 21.10 -1.08 -10.30
CA GLU A 296 19.77 -1.63 -10.59
C GLU A 296 18.67 -0.83 -9.90
N VAL A 297 18.83 -0.53 -8.60
CA VAL A 297 17.89 0.33 -7.87
C VAL A 297 17.82 1.73 -8.49
N LEU A 298 18.96 2.32 -8.83
CA LEU A 298 19.02 3.66 -9.44
C LEU A 298 18.36 3.71 -10.82
N ILE A 299 18.53 2.68 -11.64
CA ILE A 299 17.91 2.53 -12.96
C ILE A 299 16.41 2.32 -12.84
N ASN A 300 15.96 1.52 -11.89
CA ASN A 300 14.55 1.21 -11.69
C ASN A 300 13.78 2.33 -10.94
N THR A 301 14.48 3.25 -10.27
CA THR A 301 13.86 4.43 -9.64
C THR A 301 13.70 5.56 -10.66
N SER A 302 12.53 6.18 -10.69
CA SER A 302 12.26 7.32 -11.58
C SER A 302 13.06 8.56 -11.18
N SER A 303 13.43 9.37 -12.16
CA SER A 303 14.12 10.65 -11.95
C SER A 303 13.30 11.68 -11.16
N ILE A 304 11.97 11.58 -11.21
CA ILE A 304 11.07 12.41 -10.40
C ILE A 304 11.24 12.06 -8.93
N GLU A 305 11.16 10.77 -8.59
CA GLU A 305 11.33 10.29 -7.21
C GLU A 305 12.74 10.61 -6.67
N LEU A 306 13.79 10.40 -7.48
CA LEU A 306 15.15 10.75 -7.08
C LEU A 306 15.33 12.25 -6.85
N THR A 307 14.65 13.10 -7.63
CA THR A 307 14.68 14.56 -7.43
C THR A 307 14.14 14.94 -6.06
N GLU A 308 13.09 14.27 -5.59
CA GLU A 308 12.52 14.49 -4.25
C GLU A 308 13.48 14.05 -3.15
N TYR A 309 14.09 12.87 -3.27
CA TYR A 309 15.04 12.38 -2.27
C TYR A 309 16.34 13.19 -2.21
N TRP A 310 16.84 13.65 -3.35
CA TRP A 310 18.10 14.39 -3.41
C TRP A 310 17.92 15.88 -3.16
N ASN A 311 16.70 16.41 -3.28
CA ASN A 311 16.42 17.84 -3.37
C ASN A 311 17.19 18.54 -4.51
N GLU A 312 17.53 17.78 -5.56
CA GLU A 312 18.26 18.25 -6.73
C GLU A 312 17.65 17.66 -8.00
N LYS A 313 17.43 18.48 -9.03
CA LYS A 313 16.77 18.03 -10.26
C LYS A 313 17.67 17.09 -11.05
N THR A 314 17.14 15.93 -11.40
CA THR A 314 17.79 14.97 -12.31
C THR A 314 16.86 14.57 -13.48
N SER A 315 17.34 13.69 -14.36
CA SER A 315 16.60 13.14 -15.50
C SER A 315 17.02 11.69 -15.75
N GLU A 316 16.19 10.92 -16.44
CA GLU A 316 16.51 9.50 -16.76
C GLU A 316 17.87 9.32 -17.42
N LYS A 317 18.29 10.26 -18.28
CA LYS A 317 19.58 10.21 -18.97
C LYS A 317 20.78 10.58 -18.09
N LYS A 318 20.55 11.29 -16.98
CA LYS A 318 21.62 11.88 -16.15
C LYS A 318 21.69 11.31 -14.73
N LYS A 319 20.65 10.62 -14.25
CA LYS A 319 20.53 10.15 -12.86
C LYS A 319 21.73 9.37 -12.34
N ILE A 320 22.39 8.58 -13.19
CA ILE A 320 23.62 7.86 -12.80
C ILE A 320 24.77 8.83 -12.56
N MET A 321 25.02 9.75 -13.49
CA MET A 321 26.08 10.75 -13.37
C MET A 321 25.83 11.73 -12.23
N ASP A 322 24.58 12.17 -12.06
CA ASP A 322 24.18 13.07 -10.98
C ASP A 322 24.37 12.39 -9.61
N TRP A 323 23.98 11.11 -9.48
CA TRP A 323 24.23 10.34 -8.25
C TRP A 323 25.73 10.19 -7.95
N ILE A 324 26.57 9.88 -8.95
CA ILE A 324 28.03 9.82 -8.77
C ILE A 324 28.58 11.16 -8.27
N GLU A 325 28.08 12.28 -8.79
CA GLU A 325 28.50 13.62 -8.35
C GLU A 325 28.05 13.88 -6.90
N LEU A 326 26.83 13.51 -6.53
CA LEU A 326 26.32 13.64 -5.15
C LEU A 326 27.15 12.82 -4.16
N VAL A 327 27.47 11.57 -4.47
CA VAL A 327 28.33 10.72 -3.63
C VAL A 327 29.73 11.33 -3.52
N SER A 328 30.31 11.77 -4.64
CA SER A 328 31.62 12.42 -4.69
C SER A 328 31.66 13.69 -3.84
N MET A 329 30.66 14.57 -3.97
CA MET A 329 30.55 15.81 -3.21
C MET A 329 30.48 15.53 -1.71
N ASN A 330 29.64 14.58 -1.29
CA ASN A 330 29.53 14.20 0.12
C ASN A 330 30.84 13.59 0.65
N SER A 331 31.54 12.78 -0.16
CA SER A 331 32.79 12.13 0.25
C SER A 331 33.92 13.09 0.57
N LYS A 332 33.97 14.28 -0.05
CA LYS A 332 35.00 15.31 0.20
C LYS A 332 35.02 15.79 1.66
N THR A 333 33.90 15.65 2.37
CA THR A 333 33.79 16.00 3.80
C THR A 333 34.46 14.98 4.72
N VAL A 334 34.79 13.79 4.22
CA VAL A 334 35.41 12.71 4.99
C VAL A 334 36.92 12.86 4.96
N SER A 335 37.52 13.24 6.10
CA SER A 335 38.97 13.42 6.25
C SER A 335 39.78 12.21 5.79
N GLY A 336 39.30 11.00 6.10
CA GLY A 336 39.93 9.74 5.71
C GLY A 336 39.76 9.32 4.26
N ALA A 337 39.08 10.11 3.43
CA ALA A 337 38.88 9.85 2.00
C ALA A 337 39.36 11.01 1.10
N LYS A 338 39.98 12.06 1.67
CA LYS A 338 40.45 13.23 0.90
C LYS A 338 41.48 12.89 -0.17
N HIS A 339 42.25 11.82 0.02
CA HIS A 339 43.22 11.32 -0.95
C HIS A 339 42.58 10.49 -2.08
N LEU A 340 41.28 10.16 -1.97
CA LEU A 340 40.54 9.34 -2.93
C LEU A 340 39.77 10.24 -3.90
N ASN A 341 39.83 9.90 -5.19
CA ASN A 341 38.95 10.48 -6.20
C ASN A 341 37.75 9.56 -6.42
N LEU A 342 36.75 9.64 -5.54
CA LEU A 342 35.56 8.79 -5.56
C LEU A 342 34.79 8.85 -6.89
N LYS A 343 34.73 10.03 -7.52
CA LYS A 343 34.14 10.18 -8.86
C LYS A 343 34.87 9.33 -9.90
N GLN A 344 36.21 9.41 -9.92
CA GLN A 344 37.02 8.59 -10.83
C GLN A 344 36.86 7.10 -10.54
N MET A 345 36.92 6.70 -9.26
CA MET A 345 36.80 5.30 -8.85
C MET A 345 35.44 4.71 -9.24
N LEU A 346 34.34 5.45 -9.00
CA LEU A 346 33.00 5.01 -9.40
C LEU A 346 32.88 4.93 -10.92
N ASN A 347 33.42 5.90 -11.67
CA ASN A 347 33.43 5.81 -13.13
C ASN A 347 34.23 4.59 -13.62
N GLU A 348 35.38 4.28 -13.01
CA GLU A 348 36.19 3.10 -13.34
C GLU A 348 35.47 1.79 -13.02
N ILE A 349 34.60 1.76 -12.02
CA ILE A 349 33.83 0.57 -11.65
C ILE A 349 32.61 0.38 -12.55
N ILE A 350 31.92 1.49 -12.90
CA ILE A 350 30.63 1.46 -13.58
C ILE A 350 30.77 1.39 -15.11
N PHE A 351 31.78 2.06 -15.67
CA PHE A 351 32.07 2.14 -17.11
C PHE A 351 33.44 1.53 -17.39
#